data_AF-A0A418VPD0-F1
#
_entry.id   AF-A0A418VPD0-F1
#
_cell.length_a   1.000
_cell.length_b   1.000
_cell.length_c   1.000
_cell.angle_alpha   90.00
_cell.angle_beta   90.00
_cell.angle_gamma   90.00
#
_symmetry.space_group_name_H-M   'P 1'
#
loop_
_entity.id
_entity.type
_entity.pdbx_description
1 polymer ?
#
loop_
_entity_poly.entity_id
_entity_poly.type
_entity_poly.pdbx_seq_one_letter_code
_entity_poly.pdbx_strand_id
1 'polypeptide(L)'
;MRFYPDLSQKTLAPLQVVQEQLRLDPAYLDADDCSYDAKVKELLKLLAPGSGDSPQAFLRRAGSKQQILEDETQALYLEIRDFGQKLKADDVSERMSYYRTRTALLEKLISLTERASSMKAVGQFQDIVLGIFEDMLTPDQRAEAMERLGAALETQDDHG
;
A
#
# COMPACT_ATOMS: atom_id res chain seq x y z
N MET A 1 4.79 5.28 -15.33
CA MET A 1 4.44 6.70 -15.07
C MET A 1 4.78 6.98 -13.62
N ARG A 2 5.60 7.99 -13.31
CA ARG A 2 6.02 8.27 -11.92
C ARG A 2 4.98 9.18 -11.26
N PHE A 3 4.37 8.71 -10.17
CA PHE A 3 3.46 9.50 -9.35
C PHE A 3 4.28 10.25 -8.29
N TYR A 4 4.14 11.57 -8.25
CA TYR A 4 4.77 12.41 -7.24
C TYR A 4 3.66 13.03 -6.38
N PRO A 5 3.62 12.76 -5.07
CA PRO A 5 2.62 13.36 -4.19
C PRO A 5 2.86 14.86 -4.06
N ASP A 6 1.78 15.62 -3.83
CA ASP A 6 1.88 17.06 -3.58
C ASP A 6 2.50 17.32 -2.21
N LEU A 7 3.77 17.73 -2.22
CA LEU A 7 4.54 18.06 -1.01
C LEU A 7 4.60 19.57 -0.87
N SER A 8 3.66 20.12 -0.10
CA SER A 8 3.66 21.54 0.24
C SER A 8 4.79 21.91 1.21
N GLN A 9 5.22 23.18 1.25
CA GLN A 9 6.17 23.65 2.26
C GLN A 9 5.70 23.43 3.71
N LYS A 10 4.38 23.41 3.94
CA LYS A 10 3.79 23.14 5.26
C LYS A 10 4.07 21.72 5.74
N THR A 11 4.22 20.77 4.80
CA THR A 11 4.57 19.38 5.10
C THR A 11 6.08 19.14 5.14
N LEU A 12 6.86 19.92 4.38
CA LEU A 12 8.32 19.80 4.35
C LEU A 12 9.01 20.39 5.59
N ALA A 13 8.53 21.52 6.11
CA ALA A 13 9.18 22.19 7.26
C ALA A 13 9.22 21.31 8.53
N PRO A 14 8.15 20.60 8.94
CA PRO A 14 8.21 19.68 10.07
C PRO A 14 9.19 18.51 9.84
N LEU A 15 9.25 17.97 8.62
CA LEU A 15 10.16 16.88 8.28
C LEU A 15 11.63 17.34 8.38
N GLN A 16 11.94 18.56 7.95
CA GLN A 16 13.28 19.14 8.08
C GLN A 16 13.67 19.36 9.55
N VAL A 17 12.74 19.83 10.38
CA VAL A 17 12.98 19.98 11.82
C VAL A 17 13.27 18.63 12.46
N VAL A 18 12.46 17.61 12.17
CA VAL A 18 12.68 16.26 12.69
C VAL A 18 14.00 15.68 12.19
N GLN A 19 14.36 15.93 10.92
CA GLN A 19 15.63 15.48 10.36
C GLN A 19 16.84 16.12 11.06
N GLU A 20 16.81 17.42 11.32
CA GLU A 20 17.87 18.10 12.08
C GLU A 20 17.92 17.62 13.53
N GLN A 21 16.77 17.39 14.18
CA GLN A 21 16.73 16.84 15.53
C GLN A 21 17.29 15.42 15.60
N LEU A 22 16.95 14.56 14.63
CA LEU A 22 17.52 13.21 14.51
C LEU A 22 19.02 13.22 14.22
N ARG A 23 19.53 14.26 13.56
CA ARG A 23 20.97 14.44 13.32
C ARG A 23 21.72 14.85 14.58
N LEU A 24 21.09 15.66 15.43
CA LEU A 24 21.66 16.12 16.70
C LEU A 24 21.52 15.07 17.80
N ASP A 25 20.40 14.34 17.82
CA ASP A 25 20.10 13.29 18.78
C ASP A 25 19.45 12.08 18.08
N PRO A 26 20.20 10.98 17.90
CA PRO A 26 19.68 9.74 17.32
C PRO A 26 18.55 9.09 18.14
N ALA A 27 18.44 9.41 19.44
CA ALA A 27 17.39 8.90 20.34
C ALA A 27 16.16 9.81 20.41
N TYR A 28 16.12 10.89 19.63
CA TYR A 28 15.03 11.89 19.61
C TYR A 28 13.63 11.27 19.48
N LEU A 29 13.49 10.20 18.69
CA LEU A 29 12.20 9.53 18.48
C LEU A 29 11.84 8.49 19.56
N ASP A 30 12.83 8.09 20.36
CA ASP A 30 12.72 7.08 21.42
C ASP A 30 12.54 7.71 22.81
N ALA A 31 12.42 9.04 22.89
CA ALA A 31 12.12 9.75 24.13
C ALA A 31 10.70 9.42 24.66
N ASP A 32 10.56 9.38 25.98
CA ASP A 32 9.31 9.04 26.68
C ASP A 32 8.18 10.07 26.44
N ASP A 33 8.51 11.28 25.97
CA ASP A 33 7.58 12.36 25.64
C ASP A 33 7.19 12.41 24.15
N CYS A 34 7.66 11.46 23.34
CA CYS A 34 7.44 11.44 21.91
C CYS A 34 6.00 10.99 21.56
N SER A 35 5.16 11.98 21.22
CA SER A 35 3.74 11.84 20.85
C SER A 35 3.48 11.17 19.48
N TYR A 36 4.51 10.79 18.75
CA TYR A 36 4.35 10.14 17.45
C TYR A 36 3.91 8.68 17.61
N ASP A 37 2.99 8.23 16.77
CA ASP A 37 2.62 6.82 16.68
C ASP A 37 3.80 5.96 16.17
N ALA A 38 3.84 4.68 16.53
CA ALA A 38 4.93 3.76 16.21
C ALA A 38 5.27 3.74 14.71
N LYS A 39 4.26 3.79 13.83
CA LYS A 39 4.44 3.84 12.38
C LYS A 39 5.12 5.12 11.90
N VAL A 40 4.79 6.25 12.54
CA VAL A 40 5.37 7.56 12.22
C VAL A 40 6.82 7.63 12.71
N LYS A 41 7.10 7.07 13.89
CA LYS A 41 8.48 6.94 14.41
C LYS A 41 9.34 6.13 13.45
N GLU A 42 8.86 4.98 12.97
CA GLU A 42 9.61 4.19 12.00
C GLU A 42 9.89 4.96 10.71
N LEU A 43 8.87 5.60 10.11
CA LEU A 43 9.04 6.41 8.89
C LEU A 43 10.11 7.51 9.08
N LEU A 44 10.07 8.21 10.21
CA LEU A 44 11.01 9.29 10.51
C LEU A 44 12.44 8.77 10.73
N LYS A 45 12.61 7.55 11.27
CA LYS A 45 13.93 6.89 11.38
C LYS A 45 14.54 6.58 10.01
N LEU A 46 13.75 6.32 8.96
CA LEU A 46 14.29 6.16 7.60
C LEU A 46 14.77 7.46 6.96
N LEU A 47 14.23 8.60 7.39
CA LEU A 47 14.69 9.91 6.92
C LEU A 47 16.00 10.33 7.60
N ALA A 48 16.43 9.61 8.63
CA ALA A 48 17.70 9.84 9.30
C ALA A 48 18.89 9.43 8.40
N PRO A 49 19.93 10.26 8.30
CA PRO A 49 21.12 9.93 7.52
C PRO A 49 21.84 8.73 8.15
N GLY A 50 21.93 7.62 7.40
CA GLY A 50 22.64 6.40 7.82
C GLY A 50 21.76 5.25 8.31
N SER A 51 20.43 5.34 8.19
CA SER A 51 19.57 4.18 8.37
C SER A 51 19.92 3.13 7.30
N GLY A 52 20.54 2.02 7.73
CA GLY A 52 20.95 0.92 6.84
C GLY A 52 19.78 0.13 6.24
N ASP A 53 18.54 0.53 6.55
CA ASP A 53 17.33 -0.06 6.00
C ASP A 53 16.99 0.63 4.67
N SER A 54 16.87 -0.16 3.61
CA SER A 54 16.50 0.41 2.31
C SER A 54 15.07 0.96 2.37
N PRO A 55 14.76 2.09 1.69
CA PRO A 55 13.40 2.59 1.57
C PRO A 55 12.40 1.54 1.07
N GLN A 56 12.87 0.56 0.28
CA GLN A 56 12.09 -0.57 -0.20
C GLN A 56 11.71 -1.56 0.91
N ALA A 57 12.58 -1.80 1.89
CA ALA A 57 12.30 -2.70 3.02
C ALA A 57 11.24 -2.11 3.96
N PHE A 58 11.19 -0.79 4.10
CA PHE A 58 10.14 -0.11 4.84
C PHE A 58 8.82 -0.08 4.10
N LEU A 59 8.80 0.25 2.80
CA LEU A 59 7.58 0.20 1.99
C LEU A 59 6.94 -1.20 2.01
N ARG A 60 7.77 -2.25 2.05
CA ARG A 60 7.31 -3.63 2.25
C ARG A 60 6.76 -3.92 3.66
N ARG A 61 7.15 -3.19 4.70
CA ARG A 61 6.58 -3.35 6.06
C ARG A 61 5.37 -2.45 6.32
N ALA A 62 5.36 -1.27 5.70
CA ALA A 62 4.29 -0.28 5.81
C ALA A 62 3.13 -0.54 4.82
N GLY A 63 3.37 -1.27 3.75
CA GLY A 63 2.35 -1.68 2.78
C GLY A 63 1.32 -2.61 3.41
N SER A 64 0.08 -2.53 2.93
CA SER A 64 -0.94 -3.52 3.30
C SER A 64 -0.45 -4.92 2.92
N LYS A 65 -0.88 -5.96 3.65
CA LYS A 65 -0.55 -7.37 3.32
C LYS A 65 -0.78 -7.70 1.84
N GLN A 66 -1.76 -7.05 1.23
CA GLN A 66 -2.08 -7.15 -0.20
C GLN A 66 -0.98 -6.56 -1.09
N GLN A 67 -0.48 -5.36 -0.78
CA GLN A 67 0.64 -4.72 -1.49
C GLN A 67 1.92 -5.55 -1.40
N ILE A 68 2.20 -6.15 -0.24
CA ILE A 68 3.35 -7.04 -0.06
C ILE A 68 3.25 -8.25 -1.00
N LEU A 69 2.06 -8.86 -1.08
CA LEU A 69 1.80 -10.00 -1.95
C LEU A 69 1.92 -9.65 -3.44
N GLU A 70 1.47 -8.45 -3.84
CA GLU A 70 1.64 -7.94 -5.21
C GLU A 70 3.11 -7.76 -5.56
N ASP A 71 3.88 -7.08 -4.70
CA ASP A 71 5.31 -6.84 -4.89
C ASP A 71 6.10 -8.17 -4.96
N GLU A 72 5.76 -9.13 -4.10
CA GLU A 72 6.44 -10.44 -4.06
C GLU A 72 6.08 -11.31 -5.27
N THR A 73 4.81 -11.30 -5.70
CA THR A 73 4.37 -11.99 -6.93
C THR A 73 5.03 -11.38 -8.17
N GLN A 74 5.18 -10.06 -8.20
CA GLN A 74 5.87 -9.36 -9.28
C GLN A 74 7.37 -9.67 -9.31
N ALA A 75 8.02 -9.72 -8.15
CA ALA A 75 9.43 -10.12 -8.05
C ALA A 75 9.63 -11.55 -8.55
N LEU A 76 8.79 -12.49 -8.11
CA LEU A 76 8.85 -13.89 -8.54
C LEU A 76 8.61 -14.03 -10.05
N TYR A 77 7.71 -13.23 -10.63
CA TYR A 77 7.50 -13.19 -12.07
C TYR A 77 8.77 -12.78 -12.84
N LEU A 78 9.49 -11.77 -12.34
CA LEU A 78 10.74 -11.30 -12.97
C LEU A 78 11.84 -12.37 -12.88
N GLU A 79 12.00 -13.02 -11.73
CA GLU A 79 12.96 -14.10 -11.54
C GLU A 79 12.69 -15.28 -12.49
N ILE A 80 11.42 -15.68 -12.61
CA ILE A 80 10.99 -16.72 -13.54
C ILE A 80 11.26 -16.27 -14.97
N ARG A 81 10.87 -15.06 -15.36
CA ARG A 81 11.16 -14.53 -16.70
C ARG A 81 12.66 -14.63 -17.04
N ASP A 82 13.52 -14.25 -16.10
CA ASP A 82 14.97 -14.25 -16.27
C ASP A 82 15.54 -15.68 -16.28
N PHE A 83 14.94 -16.62 -15.52
CA PHE A 83 15.22 -18.05 -15.62
C PHE A 83 14.85 -18.60 -17.00
N GLY A 84 13.72 -18.18 -17.56
CA GLY A 84 13.27 -18.50 -18.92
C GLY A 84 14.27 -18.12 -20.01
N GLN A 85 15.04 -17.05 -19.82
CA GLN A 85 16.06 -16.60 -20.77
C GLN A 85 17.34 -17.46 -20.72
N LYS A 86 17.55 -18.22 -19.63
CA LYS A 86 18.71 -19.08 -19.43
C LYS A 86 18.47 -20.53 -19.86
N LEU A 87 17.22 -20.91 -20.12
CA LEU A 87 16.84 -22.24 -20.61
C LEU A 87 17.35 -22.47 -22.04
N LYS A 88 18.06 -23.57 -22.26
CA LYS A 88 18.53 -23.98 -23.59
C LYS A 88 17.41 -24.63 -24.40
N ALA A 89 17.57 -24.71 -25.72
CA ALA A 89 16.55 -25.23 -26.63
C ALA A 89 16.24 -26.73 -26.40
N ASP A 90 17.20 -27.42 -25.81
CA ASP A 90 17.34 -28.85 -25.61
C ASP A 90 16.50 -29.35 -24.42
N ASP A 91 16.20 -28.47 -23.47
CA ASP A 91 15.50 -28.79 -22.22
C ASP A 91 13.97 -28.69 -22.36
N VAL A 92 13.39 -29.47 -23.28
CA VAL A 92 11.95 -29.40 -23.63
C VAL A 92 11.03 -29.64 -22.42
N SER A 93 11.39 -30.59 -21.54
CA SER A 93 10.63 -30.90 -20.32
C SER A 93 10.64 -29.73 -19.31
N GLU A 94 11.81 -29.15 -19.05
CA GLU A 94 11.94 -28.00 -18.15
C GLU A 94 11.25 -26.76 -18.70
N ARG A 95 11.33 -26.52 -20.02
CA ARG A 95 10.61 -25.43 -20.67
C ARG A 95 9.10 -25.57 -20.51
N MET A 96 8.54 -26.76 -20.67
CA MET A 96 7.10 -26.99 -20.49
C MET A 96 6.66 -26.77 -19.04
N SER A 97 7.49 -27.16 -18.06
CA SER A 97 7.24 -26.88 -16.64
C SER A 97 7.31 -25.37 -16.36
N TYR A 98 8.34 -24.71 -16.89
CA TYR A 98 8.54 -23.27 -16.81
C TYR A 98 7.34 -22.47 -17.34
N TYR A 99 6.85 -22.79 -18.55
CA TYR A 99 5.70 -22.08 -19.13
C TYR A 99 4.43 -22.29 -18.31
N ARG A 100 4.19 -23.51 -17.80
CA ARG A 100 3.03 -23.78 -16.93
C ARG A 100 3.08 -22.94 -15.64
N THR A 101 4.23 -22.94 -14.95
CA THR A 101 4.41 -22.15 -13.73
C THR A 101 4.29 -20.65 -14.00
N ARG A 102 4.88 -20.18 -15.11
CA ARG A 102 4.78 -18.77 -15.52
C ARG A 102 3.35 -18.34 -15.80
N THR A 103 2.56 -19.15 -16.53
CA THR A 103 1.16 -18.85 -16.82
C THR A 103 0.33 -18.81 -15.54
N ALA A 104 0.50 -19.78 -14.64
CA ALA A 104 -0.22 -19.82 -13.37
C ALA A 104 0.08 -18.59 -12.48
N LEU A 105 1.31 -18.10 -12.49
CA LEU A 105 1.68 -16.89 -11.75
C LEU A 105 1.16 -15.61 -12.41
N LEU A 106 1.13 -15.55 -13.74
CA LEU A 106 0.48 -14.45 -14.47
C LEU A 106 -1.00 -14.37 -14.15
N GLU A 107 -1.72 -15.49 -14.14
CA GLU A 107 -3.12 -15.55 -13.76
C GLU A 107 -3.35 -15.08 -12.30
N LYS A 108 -2.49 -15.51 -11.37
CA LYS A 108 -2.54 -15.02 -9.97
C LYS A 108 -2.28 -13.52 -9.88
N LEU A 109 -1.31 -12.99 -10.61
CA LEU A 109 -0.99 -11.56 -10.62
C LEU A 109 -2.15 -10.73 -11.20
N ILE A 110 -2.77 -11.20 -12.29
CA ILE A 110 -3.96 -10.58 -12.86
C ILE A 110 -5.11 -10.57 -11.85
N SER A 111 -5.40 -11.72 -11.22
CA SER A 111 -6.44 -11.82 -10.19
C SER A 111 -6.22 -10.91 -8.98
N LEU A 112 -4.96 -10.72 -8.56
CA LEU A 112 -4.62 -9.78 -7.48
C LEU A 112 -4.82 -8.34 -7.94
N THR A 113 -4.37 -7.99 -9.13
CA THR A 113 -4.52 -6.66 -9.73
C THR A 113 -6.00 -6.29 -9.91
N GLU A 114 -6.82 -7.22 -10.40
CA GLU A 114 -8.25 -7.01 -10.58
C GLU A 114 -8.95 -6.73 -9.26
N ARG A 115 -8.66 -7.54 -8.22
CA ARG A 115 -9.16 -7.32 -6.85
C ARG A 115 -8.69 -5.99 -6.27
N ALA A 116 -7.43 -5.62 -6.46
CA ALA A 116 -6.93 -4.33 -6.00
C ALA A 116 -7.62 -3.17 -6.73
N SER A 117 -7.87 -3.30 -8.03
CA SER A 117 -8.57 -2.29 -8.82
C SER A 117 -10.04 -2.16 -8.39
N SER A 118 -10.72 -3.27 -8.10
CA SER A 118 -12.11 -3.25 -7.65
C SER A 118 -12.22 -2.65 -6.25
N MET A 119 -11.33 -3.00 -5.33
CA MET A 119 -11.28 -2.37 -4.00
C MET A 119 -11.00 -0.87 -4.09
N LYS A 120 -10.09 -0.44 -4.98
CA LYS A 120 -9.83 0.98 -5.20
C LYS A 120 -11.04 1.70 -5.80
N ALA A 121 -11.76 1.08 -6.73
CA ALA A 121 -12.99 1.61 -7.30
C ALA A 121 -14.08 1.76 -6.23
N VAL A 122 -14.20 0.81 -5.30
CA VAL A 122 -15.13 0.89 -4.16
C VAL A 122 -14.76 2.03 -3.22
N GLY A 123 -13.47 2.18 -2.87
CA GLY A 123 -13.02 3.31 -2.03
C GLY A 123 -13.30 4.66 -2.68
N GLN A 124 -12.97 4.80 -3.97
CA GLN A 124 -13.29 6.02 -4.73
C GLN A 124 -14.79 6.30 -4.81
N PHE A 125 -15.60 5.26 -4.97
CA PHE A 125 -17.05 5.39 -4.95
C PHE A 125 -17.55 5.89 -3.59
N GLN A 126 -17.05 5.32 -2.49
CA GLN A 126 -17.37 5.76 -1.13
C GLN A 126 -16.98 7.22 -0.90
N ASP A 127 -15.78 7.63 -1.31
CA ASP A 127 -15.30 9.02 -1.18
C ASP A 127 -16.17 10.00 -1.98
N ILE A 128 -16.60 9.61 -3.19
CA ILE A 128 -17.49 10.43 -4.03
C ILE A 128 -18.88 10.53 -3.39
N VAL A 129 -19.45 9.42 -2.91
CA VAL A 129 -20.76 9.39 -2.26
C VAL A 129 -20.74 10.24 -0.98
N LEU A 130 -19.69 10.09 -0.17
CA LEU A 130 -19.49 10.91 1.02
C LEU A 130 -19.38 12.38 0.63
N GLY A 131 -18.56 12.75 -0.37
CA GLY A 131 -18.45 14.12 -0.88
C GLY A 131 -19.79 14.72 -1.33
N ILE A 132 -20.61 13.95 -2.03
CA ILE A 132 -21.96 14.37 -2.44
C ILE A 132 -22.87 14.58 -1.23
N PHE A 133 -22.81 13.68 -0.24
CA PHE A 133 -23.51 13.87 1.02
C PHE A 133 -22.97 15.07 1.79
N GLU A 134 -21.70 15.41 1.61
CA GLU A 134 -21.14 16.58 2.27
C GLU A 134 -21.70 17.89 1.71
N ASP A 135 -21.87 17.93 0.39
CA ASP A 135 -22.33 19.09 -0.35
C ASP A 135 -23.86 19.29 -0.30
N MET A 136 -24.62 18.19 -0.13
CA MET A 136 -26.09 18.22 -0.24
C MET A 136 -26.84 18.09 1.08
N LEU A 137 -26.24 17.52 2.13
CA LEU A 137 -26.93 17.22 3.39
C LEU A 137 -26.46 18.11 4.53
N THR A 138 -27.42 18.55 5.35
CA THR A 138 -27.10 19.19 6.63
C THR A 138 -26.49 18.16 7.60
N PRO A 139 -25.75 18.58 8.64
CA PRO A 139 -25.09 17.66 9.58
C PRO A 139 -26.03 16.60 10.18
N ASP A 140 -27.26 17.00 10.53
CA ASP A 140 -28.27 16.09 11.10
C ASP A 140 -28.77 15.06 10.07
N GLN A 141 -28.99 15.48 8.82
CA GLN A 141 -29.38 14.58 7.72
C GLN A 141 -28.27 13.60 7.36
N ARG A 142 -27.01 14.01 7.54
CA ARG A 142 -25.84 13.16 7.29
C ARG A 142 -25.73 12.05 8.33
N ALA A 143 -26.01 12.36 9.60
CA ALA A 143 -26.06 11.36 10.68
C ALA A 143 -27.15 10.31 10.42
N GLU A 144 -28.35 10.76 10.03
CA GLU A 144 -29.47 9.87 9.71
C GLU A 144 -29.18 9.01 8.46
N ALA A 145 -28.54 9.58 7.43
CA ALA A 145 -28.15 8.84 6.24
C ALA A 145 -27.10 7.75 6.54
N MET A 146 -26.10 8.06 7.38
CA MET A 146 -25.07 7.10 7.80
C MET A 146 -25.64 5.99 8.68
N GLU A 147 -26.59 6.30 9.56
CA GLU A 147 -27.27 5.31 10.41
C GLU A 147 -28.10 4.32 9.55
N ARG A 148 -28.84 4.83 8.56
CA ARG A 148 -29.59 3.98 7.61
C ARG A 148 -28.68 3.15 6.70
N LEU A 149 -27.54 3.71 6.27
CA LEU A 149 -26.54 2.97 5.49
C LEU A 149 -25.88 1.86 6.30
N GLY A 150 -25.56 2.11 7.57
CA GLY A 150 -25.04 1.08 8.49
C GLY A 150 -26.03 -0.07 8.67
N ALA A 151 -27.30 0.24 8.94
CA ALA A 151 -28.34 -0.77 9.09
C ALA A 151 -28.59 -1.60 7.82
N ALA A 152 -28.47 -0.99 6.63
CA ALA A 152 -28.63 -1.68 5.35
C ALA A 152 -27.44 -2.60 5.00
N LEU A 153 -26.23 -2.27 5.46
CA LEU A 153 -25.04 -3.09 5.26
C LEU A 153 -25.03 -4.31 6.19
N GLU A 154 -25.45 -4.16 7.45
CA GLU A 154 -25.58 -5.28 8.40
C GLU A 154 -26.62 -6.32 7.96
N THR A 155 -27.65 -5.93 7.21
CA THR A 155 -28.65 -6.87 6.68
C THR A 155 -28.18 -7.67 5.46
N GLN A 156 -27.07 -7.28 4.81
CA GLN A 156 -26.52 -8.05 3.69
C GLN A 156 -25.56 -9.17 4.13
N ASP A 157 -24.96 -9.08 5.32
CA ASP A 157 -24.03 -10.09 5.84
C ASP A 157 -24.75 -11.34 6.43
N ASP A 158 -26.06 -11.27 6.67
CA ASP A 158 -26.85 -12.37 7.26
C ASP A 158 -27.42 -13.36 6.22
N HIS A 159 -27.10 -13.18 4.93
CA HIS A 159 -27.51 -14.05 3.81
C HIS A 159 -26.33 -14.58 2.96
N GLY A 160 -25.11 -14.59 3.51
CA GLY A 160 -23.91 -15.18 2.90
C GLY A 160 -23.59 -16.59 3.39
#